data_AF-A0A101V225-F1
#
_entry.id   AF-A0A101V225-F1
#
_cell.length_a   1.000
_cell.length_b   1.000
_cell.length_c   1.000
_cell.angle_alpha   90.00
_cell.angle_beta   90.00
_cell.angle_gamma   90.00
#
_symmetry.space_group_name_H-M   'P 1'
#
loop_
_entity.id
_entity.type
_entity.pdbx_description
1 polymer ?
#
loop_
_entity_poly.entity_id
_entity_poly.type
_entity_poly.pdbx_seq_one_letter_code
_entity_poly.pdbx_strand_id
1 'polypeptide(L)'
;MEPGTLVYDPRLSRVGEYQARQGPYVLLRPVGGGREWEADPTRIRPATPEERLSAGVRAANDRSTGRRVFRYVPYSITQDASAEPEYEARCVSGEESDCGATSGPCSAPEDVEEWQRRHTQETRHTRYRRSFADYAVLAPV
;
A
#
# COMPACT_ATOMS: atom_id res chain seq x y z
N MET A 1 -1.31 43.91 8.44
CA MET A 1 -1.78 42.50 8.49
C MET A 1 -1.99 42.15 9.94
N GLU A 2 -3.01 41.38 10.23
CA GLU A 2 -3.34 40.96 11.59
C GLU A 2 -2.71 39.58 11.88
N PRO A 3 -2.31 39.32 13.14
CA PRO A 3 -1.87 37.99 13.56
C PRO A 3 -2.88 36.90 13.14
N GLY A 4 -2.38 35.79 12.59
CA GLY A 4 -3.20 34.70 12.04
C GLY A 4 -3.52 34.83 10.54
N THR A 5 -3.15 35.93 9.88
CA THR A 5 -3.28 36.05 8.41
C THR A 5 -2.32 35.10 7.70
N LEU A 6 -2.82 34.25 6.80
CA LEU A 6 -1.99 33.40 5.94
C LEU A 6 -1.37 34.19 4.78
N VAL A 7 -0.04 34.23 4.76
CA VAL A 7 0.77 34.93 3.77
C VAL A 7 1.70 33.97 3.05
N TYR A 8 1.94 34.23 1.78
CA TYR A 8 2.92 33.52 0.97
C TYR A 8 4.22 34.33 0.93
N ASP A 9 5.33 33.64 1.22
CA ASP A 9 6.70 34.14 1.07
C ASP A 9 7.30 33.57 -0.22
N PRO A 10 7.43 34.37 -1.30
CA PRO A 10 8.00 33.91 -2.57
C PRO A 10 9.47 33.51 -2.46
N ARG A 11 10.21 34.01 -1.46
CA ARG A 11 11.64 33.70 -1.29
C ARG A 11 11.85 32.24 -0.89
N LEU A 12 10.94 31.71 -0.07
CA LEU A 12 10.99 30.33 0.42
C LEU A 12 9.94 29.44 -0.26
N SER A 13 9.15 29.99 -1.18
CA SER A 13 8.01 29.34 -1.82
C SER A 13 7.10 28.65 -0.80
N ARG A 14 6.78 29.33 0.30
CA ARG A 14 6.07 28.74 1.45
C ARG A 14 5.01 29.67 2.01
N VAL A 15 3.93 29.08 2.53
CA VAL A 15 2.87 29.80 3.26
C VAL A 15 3.12 29.73 4.76
N GLY A 16 2.95 30.86 5.44
CA GLY A 16 2.98 30.98 6.89
C GLY A 16 1.88 31.87 7.44
N GLU A 17 1.59 31.71 8.73
CA GLU A 17 0.74 32.59 9.52
C GLU A 17 1.58 33.78 10.00
N TYR A 18 1.16 34.99 9.65
CA TYR A 18 1.74 36.21 10.19
C TYR A 18 1.56 36.23 11.72
N GLN A 19 2.66 36.37 12.45
CA GLN A 19 2.65 36.45 13.92
C GLN A 19 2.75 37.91 14.37
N ALA A 20 3.83 38.59 13.99
CA ALA A 20 4.11 39.96 14.41
C ALA A 20 5.14 40.60 13.48
N ARG A 21 5.29 41.93 13.59
CA ARG A 21 6.39 42.67 12.98
C ARG A 21 7.54 42.78 13.98
N GLN A 22 8.77 42.48 13.56
CA GLN A 22 9.98 42.57 14.37
C GLN A 22 11.04 43.38 13.62
N GLY A 23 11.17 44.65 13.99
CA GLY A 23 12.05 45.59 13.30
C GLY A 23 11.71 45.70 11.81
N PRO A 24 12.69 45.56 10.89
CA PRO A 24 12.45 45.63 9.46
C PRO A 24 11.72 44.40 8.89
N TYR A 25 11.68 43.28 9.63
CA TYR A 25 11.11 42.01 9.16
C TYR A 25 9.75 41.70 9.81
N VAL A 26 9.08 40.70 9.27
CA VAL A 26 7.91 40.08 9.90
C VAL A 26 8.21 38.64 10.26
N LEU A 27 7.62 38.18 11.34
CA LEU A 27 7.75 36.81 11.81
C LEU A 27 6.57 35.98 11.30
N LEU A 28 6.88 34.90 10.59
CA LEU A 28 5.90 33.94 10.06
C LEU A 28 6.05 32.59 10.74
N ARG A 29 4.93 31.94 11.03
CA ARG A 29 4.90 30.56 11.54
C ARG A 29 4.38 29.61 10.46
N PRO A 30 4.96 28.40 10.29
CA PRO A 30 4.44 27.47 9.29
C PRO A 30 3.03 27.01 9.62
N VAL A 31 2.20 26.81 8.60
CA VAL A 31 0.89 26.15 8.75
C VAL A 31 1.11 24.76 9.36
N GLY A 32 0.43 24.46 10.47
CA GLY A 32 0.62 23.20 11.21
C GLY A 32 1.70 23.21 12.29
N GLY A 33 2.37 24.35 12.52
CA GLY A 33 3.42 24.50 13.54
C GLY A 33 4.84 24.23 13.02
N GLY A 34 5.82 24.39 13.90
CA GLY A 34 7.24 24.28 13.57
C GLY A 34 7.99 25.62 13.70
N ARG A 35 9.24 25.64 13.24
CA ARG A 35 10.14 26.79 13.42
C ARG A 35 9.69 27.99 12.62
N GLU A 36 9.49 29.10 13.31
CA GLU A 36 9.17 30.41 12.74
C GLU A 36 10.34 30.95 11.91
N TRP A 37 10.05 31.83 10.96
CA TRP A 37 11.07 32.46 10.12
C TRP A 37 10.76 33.92 9.86
N GLU A 38 11.82 34.69 9.63
CA GLU A 38 11.74 36.10 9.24
C GLU A 38 11.53 36.24 7.73
N ALA A 39 10.61 37.11 7.36
CA ALA A 39 10.30 37.45 5.97
C ALA A 39 10.31 38.97 5.76
N ASP A 40 10.65 39.39 4.54
CA ASP A 40 10.61 40.79 4.13
C ASP A 40 9.13 41.21 3.91
N PRO A 41 8.61 42.19 4.67
CA PRO A 41 7.22 42.65 4.54
C PRO A 41 6.87 43.16 3.14
N THR A 42 7.85 43.61 2.35
CA THR A 42 7.64 44.14 1.00
C THR A 42 7.49 43.05 -0.06
N ARG A 43 7.90 41.82 0.25
CA ARG A 43 7.89 40.69 -0.68
C ARG A 43 6.78 39.69 -0.41
N ILE A 44 6.29 39.63 0.82
CA ILE A 44 5.19 38.75 1.18
C ILE A 44 3.86 39.29 0.66
N ARG A 45 2.95 38.38 0.33
CA ARG A 45 1.58 38.71 -0.09
C ARG A 45 0.57 37.81 0.58
N PRO A 46 -0.72 38.18 0.62
CA PRO A 46 -1.77 37.24 1.01
C PRO A 46 -1.67 35.94 0.21
N ALA A 47 -1.76 34.80 0.89
CA ALA A 47 -1.81 33.50 0.22
C ALA A 47 -3.13 33.35 -0.53
N THR A 48 -3.07 32.83 -1.74
CA THR A 48 -4.24 32.44 -2.55
C THR A 48 -4.99 31.27 -1.89
N PRO A 49 -6.26 31.02 -2.25
CA PRO A 49 -7.00 29.87 -1.73
C PRO A 49 -6.28 28.53 -1.96
N GLU A 50 -5.68 28.34 -3.13
CA GLU A 50 -4.91 27.13 -3.45
C GLU A 50 -3.67 26.96 -2.57
N GLU A 51 -2.89 28.02 -2.38
CA GLU A 51 -1.71 28.00 -1.51
C GLU A 51 -2.07 27.70 -0.06
N ARG A 52 -3.21 28.24 0.43
CA ARG A 52 -3.73 27.94 1.77
C ARG A 52 -4.13 26.47 1.90
N LEU A 53 -4.86 25.93 0.92
CA LEU A 53 -5.26 24.53 0.89
C LEU A 53 -4.04 23.61 0.85
N SER A 54 -3.09 23.88 -0.05
CA SER A 54 -1.85 23.10 -0.18
C SER A 54 -1.03 23.09 1.11
N ALA A 55 -0.90 24.26 1.77
CA ALA A 55 -0.21 24.36 3.05
C ALA A 55 -0.94 23.58 4.17
N GLY A 56 -2.27 23.63 4.21
CA GLY A 56 -3.09 22.86 5.15
C GLY A 56 -2.98 21.35 4.95
N VAL A 57 -3.02 20.88 3.71
CA VAL A 57 -2.82 19.47 3.35
C VAL A 57 -1.42 19.01 3.73
N ARG A 58 -0.38 19.80 3.38
CA ARG A 58 1.00 19.50 3.78
C ARG A 58 1.13 19.38 5.30
N ALA A 59 0.55 20.32 6.04
CA ALA A 59 0.54 20.29 7.50
C ALA A 59 -0.18 19.05 8.07
N ALA A 60 -1.30 18.64 7.48
CA ALA A 60 -2.02 17.44 7.88
C ALA A 60 -1.21 16.16 7.59
N ASN A 61 -0.58 16.09 6.41
CA ASN A 61 0.29 14.98 6.02
C ASN A 61 1.50 14.88 6.98
N ASP A 62 2.19 16.00 7.23
CA ASP A 62 3.35 16.04 8.13
C ASP A 62 2.99 15.55 9.56
N ARG A 63 1.80 15.91 10.07
CA ARG A 63 1.28 15.43 11.35
C ARG A 63 0.92 13.94 11.33
N SER A 64 0.36 13.45 10.23
CA SER A 64 -0.13 12.07 10.11
C SER A 64 1.01 11.07 9.92
N THR A 65 1.98 11.36 9.06
CA THR A 65 2.97 10.36 8.67
C THR A 65 4.14 10.30 9.64
N GLY A 66 4.42 11.38 10.39
CA GLY A 66 5.76 11.63 10.90
C GLY A 66 6.78 11.62 9.76
N ARG A 67 8.05 11.92 10.02
CA ARG A 67 9.09 11.75 8.99
C ARG A 67 9.49 10.27 8.88
N ARG A 68 8.57 9.41 8.46
CA ARG A 68 8.85 7.98 8.20
C ARG A 68 9.53 7.85 6.84
N VAL A 69 10.81 7.49 6.87
CA VAL A 69 11.57 7.15 5.67
C VAL A 69 11.35 5.67 5.39
N PHE A 70 10.55 5.36 4.36
CA PHE A 70 10.45 4.01 3.84
C PHE A 70 11.65 3.75 2.92
N ARG A 71 12.46 2.73 3.26
CA ARG A 71 13.53 2.25 2.38
C ARG A 71 12.96 1.10 1.55
N TYR A 72 12.93 1.29 0.24
CA TYR A 72 12.63 0.19 -0.68
C TYR A 72 13.77 -0.84 -0.59
N VAL A 73 13.39 -2.09 -0.36
CA VAL A 73 14.28 -3.25 -0.43
C VAL A 73 13.72 -4.12 -1.56
N PRO A 74 14.48 -4.35 -2.64
CA PRO A 74 14.03 -5.21 -3.71
C PRO A 74 14.01 -6.67 -3.23
N TYR A 75 13.04 -7.45 -3.70
CA TYR A 75 12.89 -8.87 -3.39
C TYR A 75 12.75 -9.68 -4.68
N SER A 76 13.21 -10.93 -4.63
CA SER A 76 12.91 -11.97 -5.61
C SER A 76 12.08 -13.08 -4.96
N ILE A 77 11.23 -13.71 -5.77
CA ILE A 77 10.48 -14.91 -5.42
C ILE A 77 11.01 -16.02 -6.32
N THR A 78 11.50 -17.11 -5.73
CA THR A 78 12.02 -18.28 -6.45
C THR A 78 11.42 -19.55 -5.89
N GLN A 79 11.22 -20.57 -6.71
CA GLN A 79 10.75 -21.87 -6.24
C GLN A 79 11.74 -22.48 -5.22
N ASP A 80 11.21 -23.05 -4.14
CA ASP A 80 11.97 -23.77 -3.12
C ASP A 80 12.24 -25.20 -3.59
N ALA A 81 13.48 -25.48 -3.97
CA ALA A 81 13.89 -26.80 -4.43
C ALA A 81 13.99 -27.84 -3.30
N SER A 82 13.88 -27.43 -2.03
CA SER A 82 13.93 -28.33 -0.88
C SER A 82 12.56 -28.89 -0.47
N ALA A 83 11.48 -28.35 -1.03
CA ALA A 83 10.12 -28.74 -0.73
C ALA A 83 9.44 -29.38 -1.96
N GLU A 84 8.90 -30.58 -1.76
CA GLU A 84 8.16 -31.30 -2.78
C GLU A 84 6.82 -30.62 -3.06
N PRO A 85 6.38 -30.52 -4.33
CA PRO A 85 5.08 -29.95 -4.66
C PRO A 85 3.93 -30.87 -4.24
N GLU A 86 2.77 -30.27 -4.02
CA GLU A 86 1.53 -30.97 -3.68
C GLU A 86 0.50 -30.85 -4.80
N TYR A 87 -0.20 -31.96 -5.03
CA TYR A 87 -1.26 -32.07 -6.02
C TYR A 87 -2.55 -32.50 -5.34
N GLU A 88 -3.67 -31.92 -5.71
CA GLU A 88 -4.98 -32.33 -5.22
C GLU A 88 -6.02 -32.21 -6.32
N ALA A 89 -7.04 -33.07 -6.31
CA ALA A 89 -8.27 -32.85 -7.05
C ALA A 89 -9.50 -32.83 -6.15
N ARG A 90 -10.47 -32.01 -6.54
CA ARG A 90 -11.83 -31.99 -6.01
C ARG A 90 -12.82 -32.30 -7.12
N CYS A 91 -13.75 -33.22 -6.87
CA CYS A 91 -14.90 -33.46 -7.72
C CYS A 91 -15.86 -32.26 -7.65
N VAL A 92 -16.08 -31.62 -8.80
CA VAL A 92 -17.01 -30.49 -8.96
C VAL A 92 -18.15 -30.86 -9.92
N SER A 93 -18.44 -32.15 -9.99
CA SER A 93 -19.62 -32.67 -10.69
C SER A 93 -20.84 -32.56 -9.78
N GLY A 94 -22.00 -32.29 -10.36
CA GLY A 94 -23.26 -32.05 -9.65
C GLY A 94 -24.02 -30.94 -10.36
N GLU A 95 -25.35 -31.00 -10.35
CA GLU A 95 -26.20 -30.01 -11.03
C GLU A 95 -26.57 -28.85 -10.10
N GLU A 96 -27.02 -29.15 -8.87
CA GLU A 96 -27.36 -28.13 -7.86
C GLU A 96 -26.23 -27.88 -6.86
N SER A 97 -25.48 -28.92 -6.51
CA SER A 97 -24.34 -28.84 -5.59
C SER A 97 -23.22 -29.76 -6.05
N ASP A 98 -21.98 -29.28 -5.95
CA ASP A 98 -20.80 -30.10 -6.22
C ASP A 98 -20.76 -31.31 -5.28
N CYS A 99 -20.43 -32.47 -5.83
CA CYS A 99 -20.14 -33.70 -5.10
C CYS A 99 -19.10 -33.48 -3.99
N GLY A 100 -18.10 -32.63 -4.24
CA GLY A 100 -17.18 -32.14 -3.22
C GLY A 100 -16.13 -33.14 -2.75
N ALA A 101 -16.18 -34.41 -3.18
CA ALA A 101 -15.17 -35.41 -2.85
C ALA A 101 -13.77 -34.96 -3.28
N THR A 102 -12.75 -35.25 -2.46
CA THR A 102 -11.37 -34.81 -2.69
C THR A 102 -10.40 -36.00 -2.68
N SER A 103 -9.32 -35.92 -3.47
CA SER A 103 -8.19 -36.85 -3.36
C SER A 103 -7.42 -36.67 -2.06
N GLY A 104 -7.49 -35.48 -1.46
CA GLY A 104 -6.49 -35.02 -0.49
C GLY A 104 -5.17 -34.66 -1.18
N PRO A 105 -4.18 -34.14 -0.43
CA PRO A 105 -2.86 -33.84 -0.96
C PRO A 105 -2.13 -35.13 -1.39
N CYS A 106 -1.55 -35.10 -2.58
CA CYS A 106 -0.73 -36.15 -3.15
C CYS A 106 0.64 -35.57 -3.55
N SER A 107 1.70 -36.36 -3.43
CA SER A 107 3.05 -35.98 -3.84
C SER A 107 3.26 -36.06 -5.36
N ALA A 108 2.40 -36.78 -6.08
CA ALA A 108 2.53 -37.02 -7.51
C ALA A 108 1.19 -36.78 -8.24
N PRO A 109 1.22 -36.25 -9.47
CA PRO A 109 0.00 -36.03 -10.25
C PRO A 109 -0.71 -37.34 -10.63
N GLU A 110 0.02 -38.45 -10.73
CA GLU A 110 -0.52 -39.76 -11.11
C GLU A 110 -1.47 -40.33 -10.04
N ASP A 111 -1.21 -40.06 -8.76
CA ASP A 111 -2.06 -40.47 -7.64
C ASP A 111 -3.41 -39.75 -7.69
N VAL A 112 -3.40 -38.47 -8.06
CA VAL A 112 -4.61 -37.67 -8.26
C VAL A 112 -5.43 -38.23 -9.43
N GLU A 113 -4.78 -38.63 -10.51
CA GLU A 113 -5.43 -39.21 -11.68
C GLU A 113 -6.00 -40.61 -11.40
N GLU A 114 -5.31 -41.41 -10.60
CA GLU A 114 -5.85 -42.69 -10.11
C GLU A 114 -7.11 -42.47 -9.29
N TRP A 115 -7.08 -41.52 -8.34
CA TRP A 115 -8.25 -41.16 -7.56
C TRP A 115 -9.41 -40.70 -8.44
N GLN A 116 -9.16 -39.84 -9.43
CA GLN A 116 -10.19 -39.40 -10.39
C GLN A 116 -10.81 -40.58 -11.14
N ARG A 117 -9.98 -41.48 -11.69
CA ARG A 117 -10.44 -42.67 -12.42
C ARG A 117 -11.35 -43.54 -11.56
N ARG A 118 -10.95 -43.84 -10.33
CA ARG A 118 -11.75 -44.62 -9.38
C ARG A 118 -13.07 -43.91 -9.05
N HIS A 119 -13.02 -42.61 -8.72
CA HIS A 119 -14.22 -41.83 -8.41
C HIS A 119 -15.20 -41.76 -9.60
N THR A 120 -14.70 -41.58 -10.83
CA THR A 120 -15.52 -41.60 -12.05
C THR A 120 -16.19 -42.97 -12.22
N GLN A 121 -15.48 -44.07 -11.97
CA GLN A 121 -16.04 -45.42 -12.12
C GLN A 121 -17.20 -45.65 -11.13
N GLU A 122 -17.06 -45.19 -9.89
CA GLU A 122 -18.04 -45.35 -8.82
C GLU A 122 -19.25 -44.43 -8.98
N THR A 123 -19.03 -43.18 -9.38
CA THR A 123 -20.06 -42.12 -9.30
C THR A 123 -20.54 -41.59 -10.65
N ARG A 124 -19.85 -41.94 -11.75
CA ARG A 124 -20.03 -41.36 -13.11
C ARG A 124 -19.80 -39.85 -13.18
N HIS A 125 -19.29 -39.24 -12.13
CA HIS A 125 -18.82 -37.86 -12.15
C HIS A 125 -17.59 -37.71 -13.04
N THR A 126 -17.57 -36.69 -13.88
CA THR A 126 -16.52 -36.49 -14.91
C THR A 126 -15.85 -35.12 -14.86
N ARG A 127 -16.33 -34.22 -14.00
CA ARG A 127 -15.81 -32.86 -13.84
C ARG A 127 -15.03 -32.72 -12.52
N TYR A 128 -13.78 -32.29 -12.64
CA TYR A 128 -12.84 -32.16 -11.53
C TYR A 128 -12.08 -30.82 -11.59
N ARG A 129 -11.85 -30.21 -10.42
CA ARG A 129 -10.90 -29.11 -10.23
C ARG A 129 -9.60 -29.70 -9.70
N ARG A 130 -8.47 -29.41 -10.35
CA ARG A 130 -7.13 -29.75 -9.87
C ARG A 130 -6.46 -28.52 -9.25
N SER A 131 -5.69 -28.73 -8.18
CA SER A 131 -4.75 -27.76 -7.63
C SER A 131 -3.35 -28.34 -7.62
N PHE A 132 -2.39 -27.46 -7.87
CA PHE A 132 -0.95 -27.70 -7.74
C PHE A 132 -0.43 -26.60 -6.82
N ALA A 133 0.34 -26.98 -5.82
CA ALA A 133 1.00 -26.07 -4.90
C ALA A 133 2.49 -26.37 -4.90
N ASP A 134 3.30 -25.40 -5.34
CA ASP A 134 4.72 -25.37 -5.10
C ASP A 134 5.04 -24.46 -3.91
N TYR A 135 6.26 -24.59 -3.42
CA TYR A 135 6.79 -23.76 -2.35
C TYR A 135 7.74 -22.74 -2.94
N ALA A 136 7.76 -21.52 -2.39
CA ALA A 136 8.60 -20.44 -2.87
C ALA A 136 9.34 -19.73 -1.73
N VAL A 137 10.59 -19.37 -2.00
CA VAL A 137 11.43 -18.54 -1.14
C VAL A 137 11.32 -17.08 -1.60
N LEU A 138 10.94 -16.20 -0.68
CA LEU A 138 10.98 -14.75 -0.85
C LEU A 138 12.25 -14.22 -0.19
N ALA A 139 13.21 -13.73 -0.99
CA ALA A 139 14.50 -13.24 -0.50
C ALA A 139 14.80 -11.82 -1.01
N PRO A 140 15.42 -10.95 -0.20
CA PRO A 140 15.89 -9.67 -0.69
C PRO A 140 17.02 -9.87 -1.72
N VAL A 141 17.04 -9.06 -2.78
CA VAL A 141 18.10 -9.06 -3.82
C VAL A 141 19.15 -7.99 -3.61
#